data_AF-K1S7H9-F1
#
_entry.id   AF-K1S7H9-F1
#
_cell.length_a   1.000
_cell.length_b   1.000
_cell.length_c   1.000
_cell.angle_alpha   90.00
_cell.angle_beta   90.00
_cell.angle_gamma   90.00
#
_symmetry.space_group_name_H-M   'P 1'
#
loop_
_entity.id
_entity.type
_entity.pdbx_description
1 polymer ?
#
loop_
_entity_poly.entity_id
_entity_poly.type
_entity_poly.pdbx_seq_one_letter_code
_entity_poly.pdbx_strand_id
1 'polypeptide(L)'
;MKDKVVVETTMGEDVGEVVINKRQIPDDKVSTELKRIVRLANNRDLKRVEDNKIKEQKAMKVCKEKIKKHKLDMNLVDVEYKFDNSKIIFYFTADGRVDFRELSKRFSSYLTKQE
;
A
#
# COMPACT_ATOMS: atom_id res chain seq x y z
N MET A 1 -23.78 5.63 -2.18
CA MET A 1 -22.86 6.12 -1.13
C MET A 1 -21.44 5.87 -1.59
N LYS A 2 -20.55 6.84 -1.43
CA LYS A 2 -19.11 6.76 -1.77
C LYS A 2 -18.28 7.41 -0.65
N ASP A 3 -18.77 7.28 0.58
CA ASP A 3 -18.15 7.94 1.72
C ASP A 3 -16.77 7.33 1.95
N LYS A 4 -15.77 8.20 1.99
CA LYS A 4 -14.40 7.81 2.32
C LYS A 4 -14.26 7.80 3.83
N VAL A 5 -13.70 6.74 4.37
CA VAL A 5 -13.56 6.53 5.82
C VAL A 5 -12.14 6.09 6.15
N VAL A 6 -11.65 6.50 7.31
CA VAL A 6 -10.41 5.95 7.87
C VAL A 6 -10.76 4.68 8.62
N VAL A 7 -10.05 3.60 8.33
CA VAL A 7 -10.24 2.27 8.92
C VAL A 7 -8.95 1.80 9.55
N GLU A 8 -9.07 0.98 10.59
CA GLU A 8 -7.92 0.29 11.17
C GLU A 8 -7.64 -0.99 10.37
N THR A 9 -6.39 -1.19 9.98
CA THR A 9 -5.90 -2.42 9.34
C THR A 9 -4.83 -3.06 10.23
N THR A 10 -4.45 -4.30 9.91
CA THR A 10 -3.32 -4.97 10.58
C THR A 10 -1.98 -4.25 10.37
N MET A 11 -1.91 -3.33 9.41
CA MET A 11 -0.71 -2.57 9.08
C MET A 11 -0.84 -1.08 9.41
N GLY A 12 -1.80 -0.70 10.26
CA GLY A 12 -2.09 0.69 10.64
C GLY A 12 -3.36 1.24 10.02
N GLU A 13 -3.57 2.55 10.11
CA GLU A 13 -4.74 3.20 9.51
C GLU A 13 -4.65 3.23 7.98
N ASP A 14 -5.79 3.18 7.31
CA ASP A 14 -5.91 3.36 5.86
C ASP A 14 -7.25 4.03 5.48
N VAL A 15 -7.41 4.46 4.23
CA VAL A 15 -8.64 5.07 3.71
C VAL A 15 -9.42 4.08 2.85
N GLY A 16 -10.59 3.68 3.35
CA GLY A 16 -11.57 2.86 2.63
C GLY A 16 -12.71 3.67 2.00
N GLU A 17 -13.49 3.01 1.15
CA GLU A 17 -14.76 3.52 0.62
C GLU A 17 -15.91 2.62 1.07
N VAL A 18 -16.98 3.23 1.57
CA VAL A 18 -18.18 2.50 1.96
C VAL A 18 -18.95 2.09 0.71
N VAL A 19 -18.94 0.79 0.41
CA VAL A 19 -19.61 0.20 -0.76
C VAL A 19 -21.00 -0.40 -0.46
N ILE A 20 -21.28 -0.71 0.81
CA ILE A 20 -22.55 -1.33 1.24
C ILE A 20 -23.08 -0.55 2.44
N ASN A 21 -24.39 -0.29 2.43
CA ASN A 21 -25.07 0.36 3.55
C ASN A 21 -25.05 -0.51 4.82
N LYS A 22 -25.20 0.12 5.98
CA LYS A 22 -25.33 -0.59 7.26
C LYS A 22 -26.46 -1.63 7.16
N ARG A 23 -26.13 -2.88 7.41
CA ARG A 23 -27.08 -3.99 7.53
C ARG A 23 -26.80 -4.77 8.80
N GLN A 24 -27.85 -5.34 9.38
CA GLN A 24 -27.68 -6.29 10.47
C GLN A 24 -27.29 -7.64 9.87
N ILE A 25 -26.24 -8.26 10.43
CA ILE A 25 -25.78 -9.58 10.03
C ILE A 25 -25.87 -10.46 11.28
N PRO A 26 -26.44 -11.66 11.18
CA PRO A 26 -26.40 -12.64 12.27
C PRO A 26 -24.96 -12.96 12.69
N ASP A 27 -24.71 -13.08 14.00
CA ASP A 27 -23.36 -13.27 14.55
C ASP A 27 -22.68 -14.55 14.04
N ASP A 28 -23.44 -15.60 13.79
CA ASP A 28 -23.00 -16.88 13.22
C ASP A 28 -22.49 -16.77 11.77
N LYS A 29 -22.79 -15.67 11.09
CA LYS A 29 -22.31 -15.36 9.74
C LYS A 29 -21.08 -14.46 9.71
N VAL A 30 -20.57 -14.03 10.86
CA VAL A 30 -19.37 -13.21 10.97
C VAL A 30 -18.18 -14.12 11.25
N SER A 31 -17.46 -14.51 10.20
CA SER A 31 -16.35 -15.48 10.29
C SER A 31 -15.04 -14.90 10.84
N THR A 32 -14.93 -13.58 10.99
CA THR A 32 -13.70 -12.88 11.37
C THR A 32 -13.98 -11.66 12.22
N GLU A 33 -13.04 -11.31 13.10
CA GLU A 33 -13.08 -10.05 13.85
C GLU A 33 -13.18 -8.85 12.89
N LEU A 34 -14.24 -8.07 13.03
CA LEU A 34 -14.48 -6.90 12.20
C LEU A 34 -13.57 -5.76 12.65
N LYS A 35 -12.75 -5.25 11.73
CA LYS A 35 -11.96 -4.05 11.99
C LYS A 35 -12.86 -2.81 12.00
N ARG A 36 -12.47 -1.85 12.84
CA ARG A 36 -13.28 -0.67 13.12
C ARG A 36 -13.10 0.41 12.06
N ILE A 37 -14.21 1.05 11.69
CA ILE A 37 -14.19 2.37 11.05
C ILE A 37 -13.87 3.41 12.13
N VAL A 38 -12.73 4.08 11.99
CA VAL A 38 -12.25 5.07 12.95
C VAL A 38 -13.07 6.35 12.85
N ARG A 39 -13.22 6.88 11.62
CA ARG A 39 -13.92 8.15 11.33
C ARG A 39 -14.14 8.35 9.84
N LEU A 40 -14.93 9.36 9.48
CA LEU A 40 -14.97 9.88 8.10
C LEU A 40 -13.60 10.46 7.71
N ALA A 41 -13.20 10.24 6.46
CA ALA A 41 -12.00 10.83 5.89
C ALA A 41 -12.23 12.34 5.70
N ASN A 42 -11.27 13.13 6.18
CA ASN A 42 -11.25 14.57 6.00
C ASN A 42 -10.38 14.95 4.79
N ASN A 43 -10.38 16.24 4.43
CA ASN A 43 -9.61 16.73 3.28
C ASN A 43 -8.11 16.47 3.38
N ARG A 44 -7.52 16.39 4.59
CA ARG A 44 -6.10 16.07 4.77
C ARG A 44 -5.83 14.60 4.46
N ASP A 45 -6.74 13.70 4.83
CA ASP A 45 -6.60 12.28 4.52
C ASP A 45 -6.70 12.04 3.02
N LEU A 46 -7.69 12.67 2.38
CA LEU A 46 -7.88 12.57 0.92
C LEU A 46 -6.69 13.15 0.16
N LYS A 47 -6.18 14.30 0.59
CA LYS A 47 -4.97 14.89 0.04
C LYS A 47 -3.77 13.96 0.21
N ARG A 48 -3.64 13.30 1.36
CA ARG A 48 -2.56 12.35 1.60
C ARG A 48 -2.63 11.15 0.66
N VAL A 49 -3.83 10.60 0.43
CA VAL A 49 -4.02 9.51 -0.54
C VAL A 49 -3.59 9.96 -1.94
N GLU A 50 -3.93 11.17 -2.35
CA GLU A 50 -3.53 11.71 -3.64
C GLU A 50 -2.01 11.93 -3.74
N ASP A 51 -1.41 12.53 -2.71
CA ASP A 51 0.03 12.74 -2.63
C ASP A 51 0.81 11.41 -2.65
N ASN A 52 0.27 10.38 -1.99
CA ASN A 52 0.83 9.03 -1.99
C ASN A 52 0.82 8.45 -3.40
N LYS A 53 -0.31 8.51 -4.12
CA LYS A 53 -0.40 8.04 -5.52
C LYS A 53 0.61 8.71 -6.44
N ILE A 54 0.84 10.01 -6.27
CA ILE A 54 1.85 10.74 -7.04
C ILE A 54 3.26 10.21 -6.73
N LYS A 55 3.56 9.94 -5.45
CA LYS A 55 4.85 9.36 -5.03
C LYS A 55 5.02 7.92 -5.53
N GLU A 56 3.97 7.11 -5.49
CA GLU A 56 3.95 5.73 -6.00
C GLU A 56 4.32 5.71 -7.49
N GLN A 57 3.67 6.54 -8.31
CA GLN A 57 3.97 6.64 -9.74
C GLN A 57 5.43 7.05 -10.02
N LYS A 58 5.96 8.00 -9.24
CA LYS A 58 7.37 8.42 -9.34
C LYS A 58 8.30 7.27 -8.94
N ALA A 59 8.02 6.59 -7.83
CA ALA A 59 8.82 5.47 -7.34
C ALA A 59 8.80 4.28 -8.31
N MET A 60 7.63 3.98 -8.89
CA MET A 60 7.45 2.99 -9.94
C MET A 60 8.35 3.26 -11.15
N LYS A 61 8.37 4.50 -11.65
CA LYS A 61 9.23 4.89 -12.78
C LYS A 61 10.71 4.73 -12.44
N VAL A 62 11.15 5.26 -11.31
CA VAL A 62 12.55 5.17 -10.86
C VAL A 62 12.99 3.72 -10.66
N CYS A 63 12.11 2.88 -10.11
CA CYS A 63 12.41 1.47 -9.88
C CYS A 63 12.54 0.71 -11.21
N LYS A 64 11.63 0.92 -12.18
CA LYS A 64 11.73 0.34 -13.52
C LYS A 64 13.02 0.72 -14.26
N GLU A 65 13.43 1.99 -14.17
CA GLU A 65 14.69 2.45 -14.76
C GLU A 65 15.90 1.73 -14.14
N LYS A 66 15.90 1.54 -12.81
CA LYS A 66 16.96 0.79 -12.12
C LYS A 66 16.97 -0.69 -12.48
N ILE A 67 15.81 -1.35 -12.50
CA ILE A 67 15.70 -2.76 -12.90
C ILE A 67 16.34 -2.96 -14.27
N LYS A 68 16.02 -2.09 -15.24
CA LYS A 68 16.61 -2.11 -16.58
C LYS A 68 18.12 -1.84 -16.56
N LYS A 69 18.57 -0.82 -15.81
CA LYS A 69 19.98 -0.45 -15.72
C LYS A 69 20.85 -1.56 -15.12
N HIS A 70 20.36 -2.22 -14.07
CA HIS A 70 21.07 -3.26 -13.35
C HIS A 70 20.78 -4.66 -13.90
N LYS A 71 19.97 -4.78 -14.98
CA LYS A 71 19.57 -6.04 -15.61
C LYS A 71 19.06 -7.06 -14.58
N LEU A 72 18.25 -6.59 -13.64
CA LEU A 72 17.64 -7.46 -12.65
C LEU A 72 16.56 -8.31 -13.33
N ASP A 73 16.62 -9.61 -13.11
CA ASP A 73 15.65 -10.57 -13.64
C ASP A 73 14.36 -10.56 -12.81
N MET A 74 13.60 -9.47 -12.95
CA MET A 74 12.36 -9.23 -12.21
C MET A 74 11.41 -8.30 -12.97
N ASN A 75 10.12 -8.46 -12.71
CA ASN A 75 9.06 -7.61 -13.23
C ASN A 75 8.34 -6.89 -12.08
N LEU A 76 8.44 -5.56 -12.05
CA LEU A 76 7.73 -4.75 -11.08
C LEU A 76 6.24 -4.68 -11.44
N VAL A 77 5.40 -5.18 -10.54
CA VAL A 77 3.94 -5.26 -10.66
C VAL A 77 3.31 -3.97 -10.15
N ASP A 78 3.61 -3.58 -8.90
CA ASP A 78 2.99 -2.40 -8.28
C ASP A 78 3.89 -1.75 -7.21
N VAL A 79 3.58 -0.51 -6.86
CA VAL A 79 4.24 0.26 -5.79
C VAL A 79 3.21 0.98 -4.95
N GLU A 80 3.24 0.77 -3.64
CA GLU A 80 2.25 1.29 -2.70
C GLU A 80 2.95 2.03 -1.56
N TYR A 81 2.48 3.21 -1.21
CA TYR A 81 2.84 3.90 0.02
C TYR A 81 1.82 3.60 1.10
N LYS A 82 2.30 3.28 2.31
CA LYS A 82 1.43 3.25 3.47
C LYS A 82 0.75 4.59 3.67
N PHE A 83 -0.49 4.55 4.17
CA PHE A 83 -1.32 5.75 4.35
C PHE A 83 -0.57 6.83 5.12
N ASP A 84 0.16 6.49 6.18
CA ASP A 84 0.96 7.41 7.00
C ASP A 84 2.31 7.85 6.38
N ASN A 85 2.64 7.39 5.16
CA ASN A 85 3.93 7.54 4.48
C ASN A 85 5.13 6.90 5.18
N SER A 86 4.91 6.03 6.19
CA SER A 86 6.00 5.42 6.97
C SER A 86 6.80 4.38 6.18
N LYS A 87 6.21 3.79 5.13
CA LYS A 87 6.80 2.73 4.32
C LYS A 87 6.34 2.82 2.87
N ILE A 88 7.20 2.33 1.98
CA ILE A 88 6.88 2.06 0.59
C ILE A 88 7.07 0.57 0.33
N ILE A 89 6.12 -0.04 -0.37
CA ILE A 89 6.06 -1.46 -0.69
C ILE A 89 6.18 -1.59 -2.21
N PHE A 90 7.05 -2.50 -2.66
CA PHE A 90 7.21 -2.83 -4.07
C PHE A 90 6.78 -4.28 -4.29
N TYR A 91 5.77 -4.48 -5.12
CA TYR A 91 5.29 -5.79 -5.52
C TYR A 91 5.93 -6.16 -6.85
N PHE A 92 6.56 -7.33 -6.93
CA PHE A 92 7.23 -7.80 -8.14
C PHE A 92 7.17 -9.33 -8.26
N THR A 93 7.38 -9.82 -9.48
CA THR A 93 7.61 -11.24 -9.76
C THR A 93 9.04 -11.44 -10.27
N ALA A 94 9.62 -12.61 -9.99
CA ALA A 94 10.93 -13.02 -10.47
C ALA A 94 11.02 -14.54 -10.51
N ASP A 95 11.71 -15.08 -11.52
CA ASP A 95 11.85 -16.53 -11.71
C ASP A 95 12.89 -17.14 -10.74
N GLY A 96 13.69 -16.30 -10.08
CA GLY A 96 14.71 -16.71 -9.14
C GLY A 96 15.00 -15.66 -8.07
N ARG A 97 16.14 -15.82 -7.38
CA ARG A 97 16.58 -14.86 -6.36
C ARG A 97 17.04 -13.56 -7.01
N VAL A 98 16.40 -12.46 -6.66
CA VAL A 98 16.80 -11.12 -7.06
C VAL A 98 17.70 -10.51 -5.98
N ASP A 99 18.87 -10.01 -6.37
CA ASP A 99 19.76 -9.31 -5.44
C ASP A 99 19.35 -7.83 -5.30
N PHE A 100 18.64 -7.52 -4.21
CA PHE A 100 18.14 -6.18 -3.92
C PHE A 100 19.17 -5.22 -3.30
N ARG A 101 20.40 -5.67 -2.99
CA ARG A 101 21.37 -4.86 -2.25
C ARG A 101 21.78 -3.58 -2.99
N GLU A 102 21.83 -3.63 -4.32
CA GLU A 102 22.11 -2.46 -5.15
C GLU A 102 20.87 -1.54 -5.29
N LEU A 103 19.66 -2.12 -5.25
CA LEU A 103 18.42 -1.36 -5.32
C LEU A 103 18.15 -0.60 -4.01
N SER A 104 18.40 -1.23 -2.86
CA SER A 104 18.10 -0.73 -1.51
C SER A 104 18.99 0.43 -1.05
N LYS A 105 20.24 0.54 -1.53
CA LYS A 105 21.19 1.60 -1.12
C LYS A 105 20.68 3.04 -1.29
N ARG A 106 19.65 3.28 -2.12
CA ARG A 106 18.96 4.59 -2.21
C ARG A 106 17.53 4.62 -1.63
N PHE A 107 16.98 3.47 -1.24
CA PHE A 107 15.67 3.35 -0.61
C PHE A 107 15.74 2.98 0.89
N SER A 108 16.95 2.85 1.46
CA SER A 108 17.25 2.48 2.86
C SER A 108 16.68 3.39 3.96
N SER A 109 15.72 4.26 3.63
CA SER A 109 14.87 4.94 4.59
C SER A 109 13.52 4.24 4.80
N TYR A 110 13.08 3.27 3.96
CA TYR A 110 11.67 2.86 3.92
C TYR A 110 11.35 1.37 3.64
N LEU A 111 12.31 0.44 3.64
CA LEU A 111 12.04 -0.97 3.32
C LEU A 111 12.16 -1.88 4.55
N THR A 112 11.04 -2.48 4.99
CA THR A 112 11.04 -3.67 5.86
C THR A 112 10.69 -4.88 5.01
N LYS A 113 11.53 -5.92 5.02
CA LYS A 113 11.23 -7.22 4.40
C LYS A 113 10.01 -7.86 5.08
N GLN A 114 9.17 -8.53 4.31
CA GLN A 114 8.39 -9.67 4.80
C GLN A 114 8.89 -10.91 4.07
N GLU A 115 9.20 -11.96 4.84
CA GLU A 115 9.64 -13.29 4.39
C GLU A 115 8.45 -14.14 3.97
#